data_AF-A0A9P4U532-F1
#
_entry.id   AF-A0A9P4U532-F1
#
_cell.length_a   1.000
_cell.length_b   1.000
_cell.length_c   1.000
_cell.angle_alpha   90.00
_cell.angle_beta   90.00
_cell.angle_gamma   90.00
#
_symmetry.space_group_name_H-M   'P 1'
#
loop_
_entity.id
_entity.type
_entity.pdbx_description
1 polymer ?
#
loop_
_entity_poly.entity_id
_entity_poly.type
_entity_poly.pdbx_seq_one_letter_code
_entity_poly.pdbx_strand_id
1 'polypeptide(L)'
;MTSTPLLRLPVEMLRNVTDYLEIQDQARLSMTNRYLRSTLPAPTQSDFLRAEASEWAVSKQLYTCKGCVRFRSLQKFADDMRKGARARSALDARSRFCLECGVEKGWYSEGTNIAIYGKPAVLGRLCSDLTDRCGSKASCGSRALAWTPLQKSKRGQYGNDSRRERDDEWAYMSRSHVGTRQAEEEYGLWLDI
;
A
#
# COMPACT_ATOMS: atom_id res chain seq x y z
N MET A 1 35.85 15.47 -19.65
CA MET A 1 34.79 14.86 -18.83
C MET A 1 35.29 14.80 -17.39
N THR A 2 34.77 15.64 -16.50
CA THR A 2 35.18 15.67 -15.09
C THR A 2 34.55 14.48 -14.37
N SER A 3 35.37 13.58 -13.82
CA SER A 3 34.85 12.46 -13.01
C SER A 3 34.20 13.01 -11.75
N THR A 4 33.03 12.49 -11.37
CA THR A 4 32.34 12.89 -10.14
C THR A 4 33.26 12.70 -8.92
N PRO A 5 33.40 13.69 -8.03
CA PRO A 5 34.37 13.66 -6.93
C PRO A 5 34.11 12.49 -5.96
N LEU A 6 32.83 12.10 -5.80
CA LEU A 6 32.42 10.97 -4.96
C LEU A 6 32.99 9.62 -5.41
N LEU A 7 33.14 9.40 -6.72
CA LEU A 7 33.64 8.12 -7.27
C LEU A 7 35.17 8.00 -7.21
N ARG A 8 35.87 9.06 -6.80
CA ARG A 8 37.34 9.04 -6.60
C ARG A 8 37.72 8.73 -5.15
N LEU A 9 36.75 8.67 -4.25
CA LEU A 9 36.99 8.34 -2.84
C LEU A 9 37.41 6.87 -2.71
N PRO A 10 38.34 6.55 -1.79
CA PRO A 10 38.58 5.18 -1.38
C PRO A 10 37.29 4.51 -0.89
N VAL A 11 37.19 3.19 -1.10
CA VAL A 11 35.98 2.43 -0.76
C VAL A 11 35.61 2.53 0.72
N GLU A 12 36.61 2.62 1.59
CA GLU A 12 36.46 2.76 3.04
C GLU A 12 35.77 4.08 3.38
N MET A 13 36.18 5.18 2.73
CA MET A 13 35.58 6.50 2.93
C MET A 13 34.16 6.53 2.40
N LEU A 14 33.93 5.90 1.25
CA LEU A 14 32.59 5.80 0.68
C LEU A 14 31.63 5.01 1.58
N ARG A 15 32.11 3.92 2.19
CA ARG A 15 31.34 3.12 3.17
C ARG A 15 31.05 3.93 4.44
N ASN A 16 32.07 4.59 4.99
CA ASN A 16 31.89 5.47 6.16
C ASN A 16 30.82 6.54 5.91
N VAL A 17 30.83 7.20 4.75
CA VAL A 17 29.78 8.17 4.39
C VAL A 17 28.41 7.50 4.32
N THR A 18 28.32 6.30 3.78
CA THR A 18 27.07 5.55 3.63
C THR A 18 26.48 5.13 4.97
N ASP A 19 27.31 4.80 5.96
CA ASP A 19 26.88 4.40 7.30
C ASP A 19 26.14 5.54 8.05
N TYR A 20 26.40 6.80 7.69
CA TYR A 20 25.68 7.97 8.22
C TYR A 20 24.37 8.30 7.47
N LEU A 21 24.09 7.63 6.35
CA LEU A 21 22.86 7.88 5.58
C LEU A 21 21.68 7.10 6.15
N GLU A 22 20.49 7.68 6.08
CA GLU A 22 19.26 6.95 6.33
C GLU A 22 19.03 5.86 5.28
N ILE A 23 18.24 4.84 5.61
CA ILE A 23 18.07 3.66 4.75
C ILE A 23 17.53 4.00 3.35
N GLN A 24 16.66 5.01 3.25
CA GLN A 24 16.15 5.51 1.97
C GLN A 24 17.28 6.02 1.08
N ASP A 25 18.21 6.76 1.67
CA ASP A 25 19.29 7.41 0.95
C ASP A 25 20.39 6.42 0.61
N GLN A 26 20.66 5.44 1.48
CA GLN A 26 21.49 4.28 1.14
C GLN A 26 20.92 3.51 -0.06
N ALA A 27 19.62 3.21 -0.04
CA ALA A 27 18.96 2.52 -1.14
C ALA A 27 19.02 3.32 -2.44
N ARG A 28 18.74 4.62 -2.39
CA ARG A 28 18.86 5.52 -3.55
C ARG A 28 20.28 5.57 -4.08
N LEU A 29 21.27 5.72 -3.20
CA LEU A 29 22.68 5.78 -3.56
C LEU A 29 23.11 4.51 -4.31
N SER A 30 22.72 3.34 -3.79
CA SER A 30 22.98 2.05 -4.44
C SER A 30 22.33 1.91 -5.83
N MET A 31 21.28 2.67 -6.12
CA MET A 31 20.57 2.65 -7.41
C MET A 31 21.14 3.63 -8.45
N THR A 32 22.03 4.55 -8.07
CA THR A 32 22.51 5.60 -8.98
C THR A 32 23.49 5.09 -10.04
N ASN A 33 24.40 4.18 -9.69
CA ASN A 33 25.41 3.63 -10.59
C ASN A 33 25.77 2.20 -10.19
N ARG A 34 26.14 1.37 -11.18
CA ARG A 34 26.67 0.01 -11.01
C ARG A 34 27.82 -0.06 -10.00
N TYR A 35 28.75 0.89 -10.01
CA TYR A 35 29.88 0.90 -9.06
C TYR A 35 29.41 1.02 -7.62
N LEU A 36 28.54 2.00 -7.32
CA LEU A 36 28.01 2.19 -5.97
C LEU A 36 27.17 0.99 -5.54
N ARG A 37 26.40 0.41 -6.47
CA ARG A 37 25.62 -0.81 -6.24
C ARG A 37 26.48 -2.01 -5.83
N SER A 38 27.66 -2.19 -6.42
CA SER A 38 28.54 -3.32 -6.11
C SER A 38 29.40 -3.09 -4.87
N THR A 39 29.73 -1.83 -4.58
CA THR A 39 30.70 -1.46 -3.55
C THR A 39 30.05 -1.26 -2.18
N LEU A 40 28.82 -0.75 -2.16
CA LEU A 40 28.05 -0.48 -0.96
C LEU A 40 27.19 -1.69 -0.58
N PRO A 41 27.03 -1.97 0.73
CA PRO A 41 26.06 -2.97 1.17
C PRO A 41 24.65 -2.53 0.77
N ALA A 42 23.94 -3.40 0.06
CA ALA A 42 22.55 -3.15 -0.27
C ALA A 42 21.69 -3.32 1.00
N PRO A 43 20.83 -2.35 1.34
CA PRO A 43 19.86 -2.47 2.42
C PRO A 43 19.07 -3.78 2.37
N THR A 44 19.04 -4.51 3.48
CA THR A 44 18.29 -5.77 3.57
C THR A 44 16.82 -5.51 3.88
N GLN A 45 15.95 -6.51 3.68
CA GLN A 45 14.54 -6.41 4.08
C GLN A 45 14.37 -6.09 5.57
N SER A 46 15.20 -6.70 6.43
CA SER A 46 15.22 -6.42 7.87
C SER A 46 15.55 -4.96 8.17
N ASP A 47 16.44 -4.34 7.41
CA ASP A 47 16.77 -2.93 7.60
C ASP A 47 15.58 -2.02 7.27
N PHE A 48 14.88 -2.30 6.16
CA PHE A 48 13.65 -1.59 5.83
C PHE A 48 12.55 -1.78 6.87
N LEU A 49 12.35 -3.01 7.37
CA LEU A 49 11.36 -3.30 8.41
C LEU A 49 11.66 -2.54 9.71
N ARG A 50 12.93 -2.50 10.12
CA ARG A 50 13.36 -1.73 11.29
C ARG A 50 13.13 -0.23 11.09
N ALA A 51 13.48 0.29 9.92
CA ALA A 51 13.29 1.69 9.58
C ALA A 51 11.81 2.08 9.39
N GLU A 52 10.90 1.10 9.21
CA GLU A 52 9.46 1.34 9.17
C GLU A 52 8.93 1.94 10.48
N ALA A 53 9.58 1.66 11.62
CA ALA A 53 9.21 2.26 12.90
C ALA A 53 9.65 3.74 13.04
N SER A 54 10.44 4.28 12.10
CA SER A 54 10.87 5.68 12.16
C SER A 54 9.69 6.65 11.98
N GLU A 55 9.74 7.80 12.66
CA GLU A 55 8.72 8.86 12.53
C GLU A 55 8.51 9.30 11.08
N TRP A 56 9.58 9.34 10.29
CA TRP A 56 9.52 9.62 8.87
C TRP A 56 8.69 8.59 8.09
N ALA A 57 8.89 7.29 8.36
CA ALA A 57 8.15 6.23 7.69
C ALA A 57 6.70 6.15 8.17
N VAL A 58 6.44 6.45 9.45
CA VAL A 58 5.09 6.52 10.03
C VAL A 58 4.31 7.68 9.44
N SER A 59 4.86 8.89 9.48
CA SER A 59 4.21 10.11 8.95
C SER A 59 3.88 10.01 7.46
N LYS A 60 4.70 9.32 6.68
CA LYS A 60 4.47 9.07 5.25
C LYS A 60 3.68 7.79 4.95
N GLN A 61 3.26 7.05 5.97
CA GLN A 61 2.52 5.80 5.83
C GLN A 61 3.24 4.82 4.90
N LEU A 62 4.54 4.63 5.13
CA LEU A 62 5.41 3.75 4.36
C LEU A 62 5.51 2.38 5.02
N TYR A 63 5.54 1.35 4.16
CA TYR A 63 5.55 -0.06 4.52
C TYR A 63 6.56 -0.82 3.67
N THR A 64 7.20 -1.83 4.26
CA THR A 64 8.22 -2.64 3.59
C THR A 64 7.61 -3.79 2.80
N CYS A 65 8.00 -3.93 1.53
CA CYS A 65 7.62 -5.08 0.70
C CYS A 65 8.77 -6.11 0.61
N LYS A 66 8.49 -7.38 0.93
CA LYS A 66 9.46 -8.49 0.77
C LYS A 66 9.83 -8.76 -0.68
N GLY A 67 8.95 -8.41 -1.62
CA GLY A 67 9.10 -8.71 -3.03
C GLY A 67 10.13 -7.83 -3.72
N CYS A 68 10.02 -6.50 -3.54
CA CYS A 68 10.91 -5.52 -4.15
C CYS A 68 11.97 -4.96 -3.18
N VAL A 69 11.92 -5.30 -1.89
CA VAL A 69 12.86 -4.87 -0.84
C VAL A 69 13.02 -3.34 -0.81
N ARG A 70 11.89 -2.63 -0.74
CA ARG A 70 11.82 -1.16 -0.72
C ARG A 70 10.59 -0.70 0.08
N PHE A 71 10.63 0.54 0.55
CA PHE A 71 9.42 1.21 1.05
C PHE A 71 8.42 1.46 -0.08
N ARG A 72 7.16 1.20 0.21
CA ARG A 72 6.01 1.53 -0.62
C ARG A 72 4.95 2.22 0.25
N SER A 73 4.16 3.10 -0.36
CA SER A 73 3.05 3.71 0.37
C SER A 73 2.05 2.64 0.78
N LEU A 74 1.36 2.88 1.90
CA LEU A 74 0.24 2.09 2.40
C LEU A 74 -0.79 1.79 1.29
N GLN A 75 -0.93 2.68 0.33
CA GLN A 75 -1.85 2.55 -0.80
C GLN A 75 -1.50 1.43 -1.79
N LYS A 76 -0.25 0.97 -1.76
CA LYS A 76 0.26 -0.09 -2.63
C LYS A 76 0.12 -1.48 -2.03
N PHE A 77 -0.59 -1.62 -0.90
CA PHE A 77 -0.81 -2.89 -0.21
C PHE A 77 -2.30 -3.20 -0.09
N ALA A 78 -2.66 -4.48 -0.14
CA ALA A 78 -4.00 -4.96 0.19
C ALA A 78 -4.29 -4.79 1.69
N ASP A 79 -5.56 -4.79 2.10
CA ASP A 79 -5.99 -4.68 3.50
C ASP A 79 -5.34 -5.74 4.39
N ASP A 80 -5.31 -6.99 3.93
CA ASP A 80 -4.71 -8.12 4.66
C ASP A 80 -3.18 -8.02 4.81
N MET A 81 -2.55 -7.14 4.02
CA MET A 81 -1.13 -6.83 4.11
C MET A 81 -0.85 -5.62 5.01
N ARG A 82 -1.89 -5.01 5.59
CA ARG A 82 -1.78 -3.81 6.44
C ARG A 82 -2.34 -4.00 7.85
N LYS A 83 -3.10 -5.08 8.06
CA LYS A 83 -3.85 -5.35 9.29
C LYS A 83 -3.39 -6.64 9.96
N GLY A 84 -3.81 -6.83 11.22
CA GLY A 84 -3.60 -8.06 11.98
C GLY A 84 -2.12 -8.43 12.13
N ALA A 85 -1.78 -9.70 11.92
CA ALA A 85 -0.41 -10.21 12.06
C ALA A 85 0.61 -9.55 11.11
N ARG A 86 0.14 -8.86 10.05
CA ARG A 86 0.99 -8.14 9.08
C ARG A 86 1.00 -6.62 9.30
N ALA A 87 0.37 -6.12 10.35
CA ALA A 87 0.44 -4.71 10.71
C ALA A 87 1.90 -4.27 10.96
N ARG A 88 2.12 -2.96 11.07
CA ARG A 88 3.42 -2.40 11.44
C ARG A 88 3.89 -3.04 12.75
N SER A 89 5.17 -3.39 12.83
CA SER A 89 5.80 -4.04 13.99
C SER A 89 5.23 -5.41 14.40
N ALA A 90 4.26 -5.96 13.67
CA ALA A 90 3.69 -7.28 13.96
C ALA A 90 4.59 -8.42 13.47
N LEU A 91 4.41 -9.63 14.03
CA LEU A 91 5.27 -10.78 13.80
C LEU A 91 5.40 -11.17 12.31
N ASP A 92 4.31 -11.04 11.55
CA ASP A 92 4.27 -11.39 10.12
C ASP A 92 4.44 -10.18 9.20
N ALA A 93 4.87 -9.02 9.72
CA ALA A 93 5.22 -7.85 8.92
C ALA A 93 6.24 -8.16 7.82
N ARG A 94 7.16 -9.11 8.09
CA ARG A 94 8.15 -9.63 7.11
C ARG A 94 7.52 -10.37 5.93
N SER A 95 6.30 -10.86 6.07
CA SER A 95 5.61 -11.61 5.02
C SER A 95 4.89 -10.71 4.01
N ARG A 96 4.81 -9.39 4.26
CA ARG A 96 4.11 -8.41 3.44
C ARG A 96 4.69 -8.25 2.05
N PHE A 97 3.81 -7.95 1.11
CA PHE A 97 4.17 -7.61 -0.26
C PHE A 97 3.19 -6.60 -0.84
N CYS A 98 3.69 -5.74 -1.72
CA CYS A 98 2.86 -4.78 -2.44
C CYS A 98 2.05 -5.50 -3.53
N LEU A 99 0.98 -4.86 -3.98
CA LEU A 99 0.12 -5.34 -5.05
C LEU A 99 0.91 -5.67 -6.31
N GLU A 100 1.83 -4.79 -6.72
CA GLU A 100 2.69 -4.96 -7.89
C GLU A 100 3.49 -6.29 -7.82
N CYS A 101 4.19 -6.54 -6.70
CA CYS A 101 4.95 -7.78 -6.53
C CYS A 101 4.04 -9.01 -6.37
N GLY A 102 2.88 -8.86 -5.72
CA GLY A 102 1.95 -9.96 -5.55
C GLY A 102 1.39 -10.45 -6.88
N VAL A 103 1.15 -9.52 -7.80
CA VAL A 103 0.72 -9.80 -9.17
C VAL A 103 1.86 -10.38 -10.00
N GLU A 104 2.99 -9.66 -10.08
CA GLU A 104 4.14 -10.03 -10.93
C GLU A 104 4.73 -11.41 -10.57
N LYS A 105 4.76 -11.74 -9.27
CA LYS A 105 5.29 -13.02 -8.79
C LYS A 105 4.22 -14.12 -8.66
N GLY A 106 2.96 -13.84 -9.03
CA GLY A 106 1.87 -14.81 -8.94
C GLY A 106 1.51 -15.23 -7.51
N TRP A 107 1.76 -14.38 -6.51
CA TRP A 107 1.36 -14.66 -5.12
C TRP A 107 -0.12 -14.46 -4.87
N TYR A 108 -0.79 -13.70 -5.73
CA TYR A 108 -2.24 -13.71 -5.82
C TYR A 108 -2.66 -14.74 -6.87
N SER A 109 -3.48 -15.71 -6.45
CA SER A 109 -4.06 -16.67 -7.39
C SER A 109 -5.17 -16.01 -8.19
N GLU A 110 -5.30 -16.39 -9.46
CA GLU A 110 -6.36 -15.89 -10.33
C GLU A 110 -7.75 -16.12 -9.72
N GLY A 111 -8.62 -15.12 -9.82
CA GLY A 111 -9.97 -15.20 -9.23
C GLY A 111 -10.03 -15.04 -7.71
N THR A 112 -8.90 -14.80 -7.03
CA THR A 112 -8.90 -14.49 -5.59
C THR A 112 -9.48 -13.10 -5.35
N ASN A 113 -10.37 -12.98 -4.37
CA ASN A 113 -10.84 -11.70 -3.87
C ASN A 113 -9.79 -11.07 -2.96
N ILE A 114 -9.32 -9.89 -3.33
CA ILE A 114 -8.32 -9.11 -2.61
C ILE A 114 -9.01 -7.84 -2.13
N ALA A 115 -9.06 -7.64 -0.82
CA ALA A 115 -9.62 -6.42 -0.25
C ALA A 115 -8.62 -5.26 -0.39
N ILE A 116 -9.04 -4.16 -1.02
CA ILE A 116 -8.26 -2.93 -1.19
C ILE A 116 -9.13 -1.75 -0.75
N TYR A 117 -8.79 -1.14 0.37
CA TYR A 117 -9.57 -0.07 1.03
C TYR A 117 -11.02 -0.48 1.30
N GLY A 118 -11.21 -1.67 1.87
CA GLY A 118 -12.54 -2.21 2.15
C GLY A 118 -13.36 -2.60 0.91
N LYS A 119 -12.82 -2.43 -0.30
CA LYS A 119 -13.48 -2.84 -1.55
C LYS A 119 -12.89 -4.14 -2.06
N PRO A 120 -13.73 -5.11 -2.47
CA PRO A 120 -13.23 -6.33 -3.09
C PRO A 120 -12.70 -6.01 -4.49
N ALA A 121 -11.52 -6.53 -4.81
CA ALA A 121 -10.93 -6.54 -6.14
C ALA A 121 -10.57 -7.97 -6.52
N VAL A 122 -10.72 -8.32 -7.80
CA VAL A 122 -10.39 -9.66 -8.31
C VAL A 122 -9.21 -9.53 -9.26
N LEU A 123 -8.25 -10.45 -9.15
CA LEU A 123 -7.20 -10.58 -10.15
C LEU A 123 -7.78 -11.24 -11.41
N GLY A 124 -7.80 -10.50 -12.53
CA GLY A 124 -8.31 -10.98 -13.80
C GLY A 124 -7.46 -12.12 -14.36
N ARG A 125 -8.11 -13.19 -14.83
CA ARG A 125 -7.48 -14.41 -15.37
C ARG A 125 -6.53 -14.19 -16.55
N LEU A 126 -6.70 -13.11 -17.31
CA LEU A 126 -6.00 -12.95 -18.60
C LEU A 126 -4.94 -11.86 -18.63
N CYS A 127 -4.96 -10.93 -17.67
CA CYS A 127 -4.17 -9.69 -17.80
C CYS A 127 -3.39 -9.34 -16.55
N SER A 128 -3.50 -10.13 -15.48
CA SER A 128 -2.86 -9.83 -14.20
C SER A 128 -3.25 -8.44 -13.67
N ASP A 129 -4.31 -7.86 -14.21
CA ASP A 129 -4.86 -6.59 -13.78
C ASP A 129 -5.92 -6.85 -12.72
N LEU A 130 -5.99 -5.90 -11.82
CA LEU A 130 -6.69 -5.99 -10.56
C LEU A 130 -7.96 -5.14 -10.79
N THR A 131 -9.14 -5.77 -10.81
CA THR A 131 -10.39 -5.11 -11.22
C THR A 131 -11.46 -5.18 -10.13
N ASP A 132 -12.31 -4.16 -10.05
CA ASP A 132 -13.44 -4.09 -9.11
C ASP A 132 -14.67 -4.87 -9.59
N ARG A 133 -14.65 -5.37 -10.83
CA ARG A 133 -15.77 -6.08 -11.46
C ARG A 133 -15.65 -7.58 -11.29
N CYS A 134 -16.49 -8.13 -10.41
CA CYS A 134 -16.81 -9.54 -10.37
C CYS A 134 -17.77 -9.86 -11.54
N GLY A 135 -17.25 -9.97 -12.77
CA GLY A 135 -18.08 -10.20 -13.94
C GLY A 135 -17.29 -10.65 -15.16
N SER A 136 -17.79 -11.69 -15.82
CA SER A 136 -17.23 -12.41 -16.98
C SER A 136 -16.96 -11.59 -18.25
N LYS A 137 -16.98 -10.24 -18.19
CA LYS A 137 -16.87 -9.33 -19.34
C LYS A 137 -15.90 -8.16 -19.13
N ALA A 138 -14.90 -8.29 -18.26
CA ALA A 138 -13.84 -7.29 -18.16
C ALA A 138 -12.73 -7.62 -19.17
N SER A 139 -12.77 -7.06 -20.38
CA SER A 139 -11.60 -7.04 -21.27
C SER A 139 -10.58 -6.09 -20.67
N CYS A 140 -9.43 -6.59 -20.22
CA CYS A 140 -8.45 -5.73 -19.59
C CYS A 140 -7.80 -4.82 -20.63
N GLY A 141 -7.93 -3.52 -20.41
CA GLY A 141 -7.22 -2.50 -21.15
C GLY A 141 -5.97 -2.10 -20.38
N SER A 142 -4.81 -2.56 -20.86
CA SER A 142 -3.48 -1.99 -20.62
C SER A 142 -2.86 -2.11 -19.22
N ARG A 143 -1.56 -2.46 -19.19
CA ARG A 143 -0.64 -2.54 -18.03
C ARG A 143 -0.48 -1.23 -17.24
N ALA A 144 -1.56 -0.74 -16.63
CA ALA A 144 -1.49 0.35 -15.68
C ALA A 144 -2.10 -0.12 -14.37
N LEU A 145 -1.24 -0.43 -13.38
CA LEU A 145 -1.61 -0.58 -11.97
C LEU A 145 -1.98 0.78 -11.35
N ALA A 146 -2.77 1.56 -12.08
CA ALA A 146 -3.33 2.83 -11.66
C ALA A 146 -4.72 2.54 -11.06
N TRP A 147 -4.72 2.12 -9.81
CA TRP A 147 -5.93 2.17 -9.01
C TRP A 147 -6.24 3.63 -8.70
N THR A 148 -7.11 4.25 -9.49
CA THR A 148 -7.77 5.50 -9.11
C THR A 148 -9.02 5.14 -8.31
N PRO A 149 -9.14 5.57 -7.04
CA PRO A 149 -10.42 5.52 -6.35
C PRO A 149 -11.42 6.29 -7.20
N LEU A 150 -12.53 5.66 -7.59
CA LEU A 150 -13.64 6.39 -8.20
C LEU A 150 -14.13 7.41 -7.16
N GLN A 151 -13.77 8.68 -7.33
CA GLN A 151 -14.43 9.75 -6.59
C GLN A 151 -15.90 9.70 -6.99
N LYS A 152 -16.79 9.58 -5.99
CA LYS A 152 -18.24 9.70 -6.20
C LYS A 152 -18.48 11.00 -6.97
N SER A 153 -18.83 10.86 -8.25
CA SER A 153 -19.43 11.95 -9.01
C SER A 153 -20.68 12.38 -8.25
N LYS A 154 -20.66 13.57 -7.65
CA LYS A 154 -21.87 14.25 -7.20
C LYS A 154 -22.70 14.51 -8.45
N ARG A 155 -23.68 13.67 -8.73
CA ARG A 155 -24.80 14.05 -9.60
C ARG A 155 -25.59 15.14 -8.87
N GLY A 156 -25.40 16.40 -9.25
CA GLY A 156 -26.53 17.34 -9.32
C GLY A 156 -27.43 16.89 -10.49
N GLN A 157 -28.71 17.22 -10.62
CA GLN A 157 -29.58 18.28 -10.07
C GLN A 157 -30.94 17.96 -10.75
N TYR A 158 -32.11 17.83 -10.12
CA TYR A 158 -33.14 18.86 -9.83
C TYR A 158 -34.49 18.12 -9.68
N GLY A 159 -35.38 18.60 -8.81
CA GLY A 159 -36.79 18.20 -8.81
C GLY A 159 -37.46 18.29 -7.44
N ASN A 160 -38.02 19.46 -7.10
CA ASN A 160 -38.96 19.68 -6.00
C ASN A 160 -40.14 18.69 -6.08
N ASP A 161 -40.59 18.14 -4.95
CA ASP A 161 -41.94 18.45 -4.46
C ASP A 161 -42.11 18.07 -2.99
N SER A 162 -42.86 18.89 -2.28
CA SER A 162 -43.11 18.84 -0.84
C SER A 162 -44.58 18.53 -0.58
N ARG A 163 -44.91 17.43 0.09
CA ARG A 163 -46.05 17.34 1.04
C ARG A 163 -46.23 15.97 1.74
N ARG A 164 -46.12 16.04 3.07
CA ARG A 164 -46.96 15.44 4.15
C ARG A 164 -47.07 13.92 4.32
N GLU A 165 -46.45 13.48 5.43
CA GLU A 165 -47.02 12.70 6.56
C GLU A 165 -48.05 11.61 6.26
N ARG A 166 -47.66 10.36 6.52
CA ARG A 166 -48.47 9.46 7.35
C ARG A 166 -47.59 8.36 7.96
N ASP A 167 -47.76 8.20 9.27
CA ASP A 167 -47.19 7.18 10.16
C ASP A 167 -47.42 5.75 9.66
N ASP A 168 -46.51 4.85 10.06
CA ASP A 168 -46.63 3.39 10.29
C ASP A 168 -45.19 2.82 10.15
N GLU A 169 -44.59 2.03 11.04
CA GLU A 169 -45.03 1.38 12.26
C GLU A 169 -43.75 0.83 12.93
N TRP A 170 -43.67 1.00 14.24
CA TRP A 170 -42.55 0.71 15.12
C TRP A 170 -42.30 -0.80 15.34
N ALA A 171 -41.66 -1.49 14.40
CA ALA A 171 -41.34 -2.91 14.64
C ALA A 171 -39.98 -3.38 14.09
N TYR A 172 -38.86 -2.75 14.49
CA TYR A 172 -37.64 -3.51 14.85
C TYR A 172 -36.53 -2.64 15.48
N MET A 173 -36.76 -2.04 16.64
CA MET A 173 -35.65 -1.61 17.50
C MET A 173 -35.97 -1.90 18.96
N SER A 174 -35.42 -3.00 19.45
CA SER A 174 -35.07 -3.28 20.86
C SER A 174 -34.59 -4.73 20.88
N ARG A 175 -33.36 -5.12 21.23
CA ARG A 175 -32.25 -4.63 22.10
C ARG A 175 -31.05 -5.55 21.76
N SER A 176 -29.77 -5.27 21.96
CA SER A 176 -29.04 -4.31 22.80
C SER A 176 -27.54 -4.36 22.44
N HIS A 177 -26.91 -3.18 22.42
CA HIS A 177 -25.50 -2.87 22.73
C HIS A 177 -24.37 -3.56 21.94
N VAL A 178 -23.58 -2.76 21.20
CA VAL A 178 -22.21 -2.35 21.58
C VAL A 178 -21.60 -1.53 20.42
N GLY A 179 -21.06 -0.35 20.75
CA GLY A 179 -19.87 0.19 20.08
C GLY A 179 -20.09 1.06 18.84
N THR A 180 -20.00 2.37 19.05
CA THR A 180 -19.55 3.38 18.09
C THR A 180 -18.32 2.88 17.29
N ARG A 181 -18.50 2.42 16.04
CA ARG A 181 -17.39 1.98 15.16
C ARG A 181 -17.53 2.32 13.67
N GLN A 182 -18.56 3.07 13.27
CA GLN A 182 -18.83 3.28 11.84
C GLN A 182 -18.10 4.47 11.18
N ALA A 183 -17.45 5.35 11.94
CA ALA A 183 -16.78 6.53 11.36
C ALA A 183 -15.31 6.29 10.96
N GLU A 184 -14.65 5.25 11.48
CA GLU A 184 -13.21 4.98 11.21
C GLU A 184 -12.97 4.25 9.87
N GLU A 185 -14.00 3.59 9.33
CA GLU A 185 -13.93 2.85 8.06
C GLU A 185 -13.87 3.75 6.82
N GLU A 186 -14.33 5.00 6.92
CA GLU A 186 -14.44 5.90 5.77
C GLU A 186 -13.11 6.59 5.41
N TYR A 187 -12.15 6.65 6.34
CA TYR A 187 -10.88 7.37 6.15
C TYR A 187 -9.61 6.54 6.29
N GLY A 188 -9.70 5.23 6.61
CA GLY A 188 -8.51 4.37 6.70
C GLY A 188 -7.47 4.84 7.72
N LEU A 189 -7.88 5.66 8.69
CA LEU A 189 -7.10 6.06 9.85
C LEU A 189 -7.17 4.92 10.86
N TRP A 190 -6.40 3.87 10.59
CA TRP A 190 -6.15 2.84 11.59
C TRP A 190 -5.09 3.40 12.52
N LEU A 191 -5.51 3.82 13.72
CA LEU A 191 -4.59 4.19 14.78
C LEU A 191 -3.77 2.95 15.15
N ASP A 192 -2.46 3.05 14.96
CA ASP A 192 -1.47 2.06 15.38
C ASP A 192 -1.52 1.97 16.92
N ILE A 193 -2.07 0.86 17.45
CA ILE A 193 -1.91 0.42 18.85
C ILE A 193 -0.91 -0.73 18.87
#